data_AF-A0AAV8V6N3-F1
#
_entry.id   AF-A0AAV8V6N3-F1
#
_cell.length_a   1.000
_cell.length_b   1.000
_cell.length_c   1.000
_cell.angle_alpha   90.00
_cell.angle_beta   90.00
_cell.angle_gamma   90.00
#
_symmetry.space_group_name_H-M   'P 1'
#
loop_
_entity.id
_entity.type
_entity.pdbx_description
1 polymer ?
#
loop_
_entity_poly.entity_id
_entity_poly.type
_entity_poly.pdbx_seq_one_letter_code
_entity_poly.pdbx_strand_id
1 'polypeptide(L)'
;MANSLGQYATVFQAEIHAIELCGRELEKRGPNSRSIKIFSDSQAALKALGSYRCTSKAVWNCQQTLSRVGRTNRLTLVWIPGHVGLKGNEVADSLARRGATLEFIGSEPVFGLSYSTSRSVIRTWAEGDTLQYWRDLPGLTHSKRFIPSPSKARSKKLLELSRINLRALVGLYNRTLPPKTSHAQNRPSGGRRVSTLHGG
;
A
#
# COMPACT_ATOMS: atom_id res chain seq x y z
N MET A 1 9.58 -1.50 27.54
CA MET A 1 10.45 -2.28 26.64
C MET A 1 9.99 -2.07 25.21
N ALA A 2 10.86 -2.21 24.21
CA ALA A 2 10.50 -2.15 22.79
C ALA A 2 10.59 -3.57 22.22
N ASN A 3 9.48 -4.08 21.67
CA ASN A 3 9.40 -5.44 21.11
C ASN A 3 8.83 -5.35 19.69
N SER A 4 9.31 -6.22 18.80
CA SER A 4 8.72 -6.40 17.47
C SER A 4 7.42 -7.18 17.55
N LEU A 5 6.47 -6.89 16.66
CA LEU A 5 5.17 -7.58 16.55
C LEU A 5 5.03 -8.38 15.26
N GLY A 6 6.14 -8.58 14.55
CA GLY A 6 6.17 -9.27 13.27
C GLY A 6 5.75 -8.38 12.10
N GLN A 7 5.90 -8.92 10.90
CA GLN A 7 5.73 -8.23 9.62
C GLN A 7 4.26 -7.88 9.34
N TYR A 8 3.32 -8.68 9.85
CA TYR A 8 1.91 -8.58 9.49
C TYR A 8 1.07 -7.74 10.46
N ALA A 9 1.65 -7.28 11.57
CA ALA A 9 0.97 -6.46 12.54
C ALA A 9 0.65 -5.07 11.95
N THR A 10 -0.62 -4.68 12.03
CA THR A 10 -1.04 -3.32 11.67
C THR A 10 -0.73 -2.33 12.80
N VAL A 11 -0.58 -1.04 12.47
CA VAL A 11 -0.46 0.03 13.49
C VAL A 11 -1.60 -0.06 14.49
N PHE A 12 -2.84 -0.25 14.02
CA PHE A 12 -4.00 -0.43 14.91
C PHE A 12 -3.84 -1.61 15.90
N GLN A 13 -3.32 -2.75 15.46
CA GLN A 13 -3.08 -3.90 16.35
C GLN A 13 -1.96 -3.60 17.34
N ALA A 14 -0.90 -2.90 16.92
CA ALA A 14 0.17 -2.47 17.80
C ALA A 14 -0.34 -1.55 18.92
N GLU A 15 -1.19 -0.58 18.57
CA GLU A 15 -1.82 0.33 19.54
C GLU A 15 -2.69 -0.40 20.57
N ILE A 16 -3.56 -1.31 20.10
CA ILE A 16 -4.39 -2.13 20.98
C ILE A 16 -3.53 -2.99 21.92
N HIS A 17 -2.46 -3.57 21.39
CA HIS A 17 -1.56 -4.41 22.17
C HIS A 17 -0.73 -3.60 23.17
N ALA A 18 -0.32 -2.38 22.84
CA ALA A 18 0.36 -1.49 23.78
C ALA A 18 -0.52 -1.19 25.01
N ILE A 19 -1.80 -0.89 24.79
CA ILE A 19 -2.77 -0.67 25.88
C ILE A 19 -2.99 -1.96 26.68
N GLU A 20 -3.05 -3.12 26.02
CA GLU A 20 -3.14 -4.42 26.68
C GLU A 20 -1.94 -4.69 27.59
N LEU A 21 -0.72 -4.40 27.12
CA LEU A 21 0.51 -4.54 27.90
C LEU A 21 0.51 -3.60 29.11
N CYS A 22 0.04 -2.36 28.97
CA CYS A 22 -0.18 -1.48 30.10
C CYS A 22 -1.14 -2.11 31.12
N GLY A 23 -2.26 -2.68 30.65
CA GLY A 23 -3.20 -3.40 31.52
C GLY A 23 -2.55 -4.57 32.27
N ARG A 24 -1.83 -5.45 31.55
CA ARG A 24 -1.13 -6.60 32.16
C ARG A 24 -0.09 -6.18 33.19
N GLU A 25 0.61 -5.08 32.94
CA GLU A 25 1.58 -4.52 33.89
C GLU A 25 0.90 -3.98 35.15
N LEU A 26 -0.29 -3.38 35.01
CA LEU A 26 -1.10 -2.96 36.16
C LEU A 26 -1.61 -4.17 36.97
N GLU A 27 -1.98 -5.27 36.32
CA GLU A 27 -2.39 -6.51 37.01
C GLU A 27 -1.28 -7.05 37.90
N LYS A 28 -0.03 -7.07 37.40
CA LYS A 28 1.14 -7.56 38.16
C LYS A 28 1.42 -6.73 39.40
N ARG A 29 1.09 -5.44 39.41
CA ARG A 29 1.29 -4.53 40.55
C ARG A 29 0.26 -4.74 41.67
N GLY A 30 -0.75 -5.58 41.44
CA GLY A 30 -1.77 -5.91 42.41
C GLY A 30 -2.85 -4.82 42.61
N PRO A 31 -3.93 -5.16 43.34
CA PRO A 31 -5.03 -4.24 43.62
C PRO A 31 -4.54 -3.09 44.50
N ASN A 32 -4.89 -1.85 44.12
CA ASN A 32 -4.45 -0.67 44.87
C ASN A 32 -5.56 0.41 45.04
N SER A 33 -6.80 0.15 44.61
CA SER A 33 -7.93 1.12 44.65
C SER A 33 -7.56 2.49 44.05
N ARG A 34 -6.70 2.51 43.04
CA ARG A 34 -6.17 3.75 42.46
C ARG A 34 -7.06 4.25 41.33
N SER A 35 -7.05 5.57 41.13
CA SER A 35 -7.47 6.15 39.86
C SER A 35 -6.27 6.13 38.90
N ILE A 36 -6.42 5.44 37.78
CA ILE A 36 -5.35 5.23 36.80
C ILE A 36 -5.82 5.77 35.45
N LYS A 37 -4.98 6.60 34.83
CA LYS A 37 -5.21 7.14 33.48
C LYS A 37 -4.22 6.50 32.52
N ILE A 38 -4.72 5.97 31.40
CA ILE A 38 -3.91 5.50 30.28
C ILE A 38 -4.12 6.47 29.13
N PHE A 39 -3.04 7.10 28.68
CA PHE A 39 -3.06 8.05 27.57
C PHE A 39 -2.68 7.34 26.27
N SER A 40 -3.40 7.62 25.19
CA SER A 40 -3.10 7.11 23.85
C SER A 40 -3.46 8.17 22.82
N ASP A 41 -2.64 8.32 21.79
CA ASP A 41 -2.92 9.18 20.63
C ASP A 41 -3.73 8.47 19.53
N SER A 42 -3.92 7.16 19.66
CA SER A 42 -4.73 6.36 18.74
C SER A 42 -6.23 6.45 19.04
N GLN A 43 -6.90 7.44 18.43
CA GLN A 43 -8.37 7.53 18.50
C GLN A 43 -9.05 6.24 18.03
N ALA A 44 -8.48 5.56 17.04
CA ALA A 44 -9.02 4.30 16.51
C ALA A 44 -9.01 3.21 17.58
N ALA A 45 -7.90 3.05 18.32
CA ALA A 45 -7.81 2.09 19.42
C ALA A 45 -8.81 2.40 20.53
N LEU A 46 -8.89 3.67 20.96
CA LEU A 46 -9.81 4.10 22.01
C LEU A 46 -11.28 3.89 21.63
N LYS A 47 -11.67 4.23 20.40
CA LYS A 47 -13.02 3.98 19.88
C LYS A 47 -13.34 2.49 19.81
N ALA A 48 -12.38 1.66 19.39
CA ALA A 48 -12.56 0.21 19.35
C ALA A 48 -12.76 -0.40 20.74
N LEU A 49 -11.98 0.05 21.73
CA LEU A 49 -12.08 -0.42 23.11
C LEU A 49 -13.37 0.06 23.80
N GLY A 50 -13.87 1.24 23.46
CA GLY A 50 -15.15 1.77 23.94
C GLY A 50 -16.38 1.22 23.21
N SER A 51 -16.20 0.44 22.13
CA SER A 51 -17.31 -0.12 21.36
C SER A 51 -17.95 -1.31 22.06
N TYR A 52 -19.29 -1.36 22.04
CA TYR A 52 -20.07 -2.52 22.49
C TYR A 52 -19.84 -3.75 21.60
N ARG A 53 -19.68 -3.55 20.29
CA ARG A 53 -19.39 -4.64 19.35
C ARG A 53 -17.89 -4.82 19.21
N CYS A 54 -17.40 -6.03 19.47
CA CYS A 54 -16.01 -6.41 19.29
C CYS A 54 -15.89 -7.50 18.22
N THR A 55 -15.20 -7.20 17.12
CA THR A 55 -14.97 -8.13 15.99
C THR A 55 -13.52 -8.60 15.89
N SER A 56 -12.63 -8.09 16.73
CA SER A 56 -11.21 -8.42 16.73
C SER A 56 -10.80 -9.11 18.03
N LYS A 57 -10.12 -10.25 17.92
CA LYS A 57 -9.60 -10.98 19.08
C LYS A 57 -8.62 -10.14 19.90
N ALA A 58 -7.80 -9.30 19.26
CA ALA A 58 -6.87 -8.41 19.95
C ALA A 58 -7.61 -7.36 20.80
N VAL A 59 -8.67 -6.76 20.25
CA VAL A 59 -9.52 -5.79 20.97
C VAL A 59 -10.21 -6.49 22.15
N TRP A 60 -10.75 -7.68 21.93
CA TRP A 60 -11.40 -8.48 22.97
C TRP A 60 -10.43 -8.77 24.13
N ASN A 61 -9.22 -9.26 23.83
CA ASN A 61 -8.23 -9.59 24.86
C ASN A 61 -7.83 -8.34 25.67
N CYS A 62 -7.67 -7.20 25.00
CA CYS A 62 -7.40 -5.92 25.64
C CYS A 62 -8.56 -5.48 26.55
N GLN A 63 -9.81 -5.52 26.07
CA GLN A 63 -11.00 -5.23 26.88
C GLN A 63 -11.10 -6.13 28.12
N GLN A 64 -10.83 -7.43 27.98
CA GLN A 64 -10.83 -8.37 29.11
C GLN A 64 -9.75 -8.03 30.14
N THR A 65 -8.56 -7.66 29.66
CA THR A 65 -7.45 -7.22 30.53
C THR A 65 -7.79 -5.94 31.27
N LEU A 66 -8.29 -4.92 30.58
CA LEU A 66 -8.71 -3.66 31.21
C LEU A 66 -9.88 -3.89 32.18
N SER A 67 -10.83 -4.77 31.85
CA SER A 67 -11.94 -5.12 32.75
C SER A 67 -11.43 -5.78 34.03
N ARG A 68 -10.44 -6.68 33.95
CA ARG A 68 -9.83 -7.31 35.13
C ARG A 68 -9.16 -6.27 36.04
N VAL A 69 -8.36 -5.37 35.48
CA VAL A 69 -7.75 -4.26 36.23
C VAL A 69 -8.81 -3.32 36.82
N GLY A 70 -9.88 -3.07 36.08
CA GLY A 70 -10.98 -2.20 36.45
C GLY A 70 -11.85 -2.71 37.61
N ARG A 71 -11.77 -4.01 37.96
CA ARG A 71 -12.48 -4.55 39.12
C ARG A 71 -11.97 -4.00 40.44
N THR A 72 -10.71 -3.59 40.51
CA THR A 72 -10.05 -3.11 41.73
C THR A 72 -9.46 -1.72 41.59
N ASN A 73 -9.62 -1.08 40.43
CA ASN A 73 -9.10 0.26 40.14
C ASN A 73 -10.08 1.05 39.28
N ARG A 74 -10.08 2.38 39.43
CA ARG A 74 -10.81 3.26 38.51
C ARG A 74 -9.93 3.58 37.31
N LEU A 75 -10.14 2.88 36.20
CA LEU A 75 -9.45 3.13 34.94
C LEU A 75 -10.12 4.20 34.11
N THR A 76 -9.32 5.03 33.45
CA THR A 76 -9.78 5.99 32.44
C THR A 76 -8.83 5.98 31.26
N LEU A 77 -9.35 5.70 30.07
CA LEU A 77 -8.60 5.86 28.83
C LEU A 77 -8.77 7.29 28.33
N VAL A 78 -7.67 7.98 28.04
CA VAL A 78 -7.66 9.39 27.66
C VAL A 78 -7.01 9.55 26.30
N TRP A 79 -7.71 10.19 25.38
CA TRP A 79 -7.14 10.58 24.11
C TRP A 79 -6.23 11.80 24.27
N ILE A 80 -5.05 11.77 23.65
CA ILE A 80 -4.15 12.91 23.52
C ILE A 80 -3.78 13.13 22.05
N PRO A 81 -3.48 14.35 21.62
CA PRO A 81 -2.95 14.56 20.28
C PRO A 81 -1.53 13.96 20.19
N GLY A 82 -1.27 13.24 19.10
CA GLY A 82 0.06 12.72 18.80
C GLY A 82 1.01 13.82 18.34
N HIS A 83 2.30 13.63 18.58
CA HIS A 83 3.39 14.48 18.07
C HIS A 83 3.32 15.98 18.43
N VAL A 84 2.77 16.33 19.60
CA VAL A 84 2.67 17.73 20.06
C VAL A 84 3.72 18.13 21.13
N GLY A 85 4.80 17.36 21.33
CA GLY A 85 5.79 17.69 22.36
C GLY A 85 5.56 17.05 23.72
N LEU A 86 4.55 16.17 23.87
CA LEU A 86 4.30 15.50 25.15
C LEU A 86 5.35 14.41 25.39
N LYS A 87 6.33 14.71 26.26
CA LYS A 87 7.47 13.84 26.59
C LYS A 87 7.10 12.35 26.77
N GLY A 88 5.99 12.05 27.47
CA GLY A 88 5.52 10.68 27.66
C GLY A 88 5.08 9.98 26.36
N ASN A 89 4.35 10.69 25.49
CA ASN A 89 3.93 10.18 24.18
C ASN A 89 5.13 9.99 23.26
N GLU A 90 6.05 10.94 23.24
CA GLU A 90 7.24 10.88 22.39
C GLU A 90 8.16 9.70 22.76
N VAL A 91 8.29 9.41 24.05
CA VAL A 91 9.01 8.22 24.51
C VAL A 91 8.29 6.95 24.07
N ALA A 92 6.95 6.89 24.17
CA ALA A 92 6.18 5.74 23.70
C ALA A 92 6.33 5.54 22.17
N ASP A 93 6.22 6.62 21.38
CA ASP A 93 6.42 6.62 19.93
C ASP A 93 7.83 6.14 19.55
N SER A 94 8.84 6.65 20.24
CA SER A 94 10.24 6.26 20.03
C SER A 94 10.44 4.77 20.31
N LEU A 95 9.86 4.25 21.40
CA LEU A 95 9.91 2.84 21.75
C LEU A 95 9.18 1.97 20.72
N ALA A 96 8.01 2.41 20.23
CA ALA A 96 7.26 1.71 19.21
C ALA A 96 8.05 1.64 17.87
N ARG A 97 8.62 2.77 17.44
CA ARG A 97 9.48 2.83 16.23
C ARG A 97 10.70 1.92 16.37
N ARG A 98 11.35 1.94 17.53
CA ARG A 98 12.49 1.04 17.80
C ARG A 98 12.04 -0.42 17.76
N GLY A 99 10.89 -0.76 18.34
CA GLY A 99 10.33 -2.11 18.29
C GLY A 99 10.09 -2.59 16.87
N ALA A 100 9.58 -1.72 15.99
CA ALA A 100 9.35 -2.03 14.59
C ALA A 100 10.64 -2.31 13.78
N THR A 101 11.80 -1.87 14.25
CA THR A 101 13.11 -2.17 13.63
C THR A 101 13.77 -3.44 14.15
N LEU A 102 13.26 -4.03 15.24
CA LEU A 102 13.82 -5.24 15.81
C LEU A 102 13.35 -6.48 15.04
N GLU A 103 14.19 -7.50 15.01
CA GLU A 103 13.82 -8.83 14.52
C GLU A 103 12.71 -9.42 15.41
N PHE A 104 11.70 -10.00 14.77
CA PHE A 104 10.63 -10.66 15.48
C PHE A 104 11.04 -12.08 15.86
N ILE A 105 10.93 -12.42 17.15
CA ILE A 105 11.19 -13.76 17.67
C ILE A 105 9.86 -14.39 18.07
N GLY A 106 9.40 -15.38 17.30
CA GLY A 106 8.16 -16.10 17.57
C GLY A 106 7.51 -16.64 16.29
N SER A 107 6.32 -17.22 16.43
CA SER A 107 5.51 -17.64 15.29
C SER A 107 4.73 -16.47 14.71
N GLU A 108 4.69 -16.40 13.38
CA GLU A 108 3.86 -15.44 12.65
C GLU A 108 2.61 -16.10 12.05
N PRO A 109 1.51 -15.33 11.89
CA PRO A 109 1.32 -13.94 12.33
C PRO A 109 0.96 -13.86 13.82
N VAL A 110 1.47 -12.83 14.51
CA VAL A 110 1.20 -12.58 15.96
C VAL A 110 -0.28 -12.31 16.24
N PHE A 111 -0.91 -11.58 15.31
CA PHE A 111 -2.33 -11.26 15.37
C PHE A 111 -3.03 -11.86 14.15
N GLY A 112 -4.35 -12.02 14.26
CA GLY A 112 -5.17 -12.37 13.09
C GLY A 112 -4.97 -11.36 11.95
N LEU A 113 -4.85 -11.86 10.72
CA LEU A 113 -4.64 -11.01 9.55
C LEU A 113 -5.87 -10.13 9.31
N SER A 114 -5.66 -8.83 9.19
CA SER A 114 -6.72 -7.93 8.77
C SER A 114 -7.05 -8.17 7.29
N TYR A 115 -8.31 -7.97 6.90
CA TYR A 115 -8.72 -8.07 5.49
C TYR A 115 -7.85 -7.20 4.58
N SER A 116 -7.52 -5.98 5.02
CA SER A 116 -6.64 -5.08 4.28
C SER A 116 -5.21 -5.61 4.14
N THR A 117 -4.65 -6.25 5.18
CA THR A 117 -3.33 -6.88 5.13
C THR A 117 -3.36 -8.03 4.13
N SER A 118 -4.30 -8.96 4.26
CA SER A 118 -4.44 -10.11 3.35
C SER A 118 -4.62 -9.66 1.90
N ARG A 119 -5.51 -8.70 1.66
CA ARG A 119 -5.75 -8.14 0.33
C ARG A 119 -4.50 -7.46 -0.23
N SER A 120 -3.73 -6.76 0.60
CA SER A 120 -2.50 -6.11 0.15
C SER A 120 -1.44 -7.12 -0.23
N VAL A 121 -1.23 -8.17 0.58
CA VAL A 121 -0.28 -9.25 0.30
C VAL A 121 -0.63 -9.96 -1.01
N ILE A 122 -1.89 -10.39 -1.16
CA ILE A 122 -2.37 -11.05 -2.38
C ILE A 122 -2.18 -10.16 -3.61
N ARG A 123 -2.52 -8.87 -3.49
CA ARG A 123 -2.34 -7.91 -4.58
C ARG A 123 -0.88 -7.74 -4.96
N THR A 124 0.01 -7.54 -3.99
CA THR A 124 1.45 -7.38 -4.24
C THR A 124 2.03 -8.62 -4.92
N TRP A 125 1.63 -9.82 -4.47
CA TRP A 125 2.03 -11.06 -5.11
C TRP A 125 1.53 -11.14 -6.56
N ALA A 126 0.24 -10.90 -6.80
CA ALA A 126 -0.34 -10.95 -8.14
C ALA A 126 0.26 -9.91 -9.11
N GLU A 127 0.55 -8.70 -8.61
CA GLU A 127 1.24 -7.66 -9.38
C GLU A 127 2.68 -8.06 -9.72
N GLY A 128 3.39 -8.68 -8.78
CA GLY A 128 4.74 -9.22 -9.00
C GLY A 128 4.77 -10.34 -10.03
N ASP A 129 3.88 -11.33 -9.89
CA ASP A 129 3.74 -12.47 -10.80
C ASP A 129 3.39 -12.00 -12.23
N THR A 130 2.41 -11.11 -12.36
CA THR A 130 2.03 -10.52 -13.66
C THR A 130 3.20 -9.76 -14.29
N LEU A 131 3.98 -9.02 -13.50
CA LEU A 131 5.14 -8.27 -13.99
C LEU A 131 6.26 -9.21 -14.44
N GLN A 132 6.49 -10.30 -13.70
CA GLN A 132 7.49 -11.29 -14.05
C GLN A 132 7.11 -12.00 -15.35
N TYR A 133 5.86 -12.46 -15.45
CA TYR A 133 5.31 -13.01 -16.69
C TYR A 133 5.47 -12.06 -17.89
N TRP A 134 5.13 -10.77 -17.73
CA TRP A 134 5.31 -9.76 -18.78
C TRP A 134 6.77 -9.63 -19.23
N ARG A 135 7.72 -9.70 -18.30
CA ARG A 135 9.15 -9.64 -18.61
C ARG A 135 9.65 -10.88 -19.34
N ASP A 136 9.15 -12.05 -18.97
CA ASP A 136 9.63 -13.34 -19.48
C ASP A 136 9.05 -13.72 -20.85
N LEU A 137 7.92 -13.12 -21.25
CA LEU A 137 7.33 -13.36 -22.57
C LEU A 137 8.34 -13.13 -23.73
N PRO A 138 8.52 -14.04 -24.68
CA PRO A 138 9.44 -13.82 -25.79
C PRO A 138 8.96 -12.68 -26.71
N GLY A 139 9.89 -11.86 -27.19
CA GLY A 139 9.61 -10.73 -28.09
C GLY A 139 9.09 -9.47 -27.39
N LEU A 140 8.32 -8.65 -28.12
CA LEU A 140 7.68 -7.42 -27.62
C LEU A 140 8.67 -6.38 -27.05
N THR A 141 9.90 -6.31 -27.57
CA THR A 141 10.96 -5.44 -27.01
C THR A 141 10.59 -3.96 -26.98
N HIS A 142 10.03 -3.44 -28.08
CA HIS A 142 9.55 -2.06 -28.15
C HIS A 142 8.42 -1.82 -27.15
N SER A 143 7.46 -2.74 -27.15
CA SER A 143 6.31 -2.75 -26.28
C SER A 143 6.70 -2.70 -24.79
N LYS A 144 7.62 -3.56 -24.36
CA LYS A 144 8.18 -3.59 -23.00
C LYS A 144 8.96 -2.33 -22.63
N ARG A 145 9.64 -1.70 -23.60
CA ARG A 145 10.35 -0.43 -23.37
C ARG A 145 9.38 0.72 -23.10
N PHE A 146 8.25 0.76 -23.78
CA PHE A 146 7.19 1.76 -23.55
C PHE A 146 6.34 1.43 -22.32
N ILE A 147 6.05 0.15 -22.06
CA ILE A 147 5.26 -0.35 -20.92
C ILE A 147 6.12 -1.27 -20.06
N PRO A 148 7.00 -0.69 -19.21
CA PRO A 148 7.88 -1.48 -18.34
C PRO A 148 7.14 -2.10 -17.16
N SER A 149 6.01 -1.53 -16.74
CA SER A 149 5.19 -2.04 -15.64
C SER A 149 3.72 -1.59 -15.75
N PRO A 150 2.80 -2.33 -15.12
CA PRO A 150 1.41 -1.89 -14.95
C PRO A 150 1.34 -0.54 -14.22
N SER A 151 0.50 0.37 -14.71
CA SER A 151 0.33 1.70 -14.11
C SER A 151 -1.12 2.15 -14.21
N LYS A 152 -1.80 2.31 -13.07
CA LYS A 152 -3.19 2.80 -13.03
C LYS A 152 -3.36 4.16 -13.69
N ALA A 153 -2.42 5.08 -13.47
CA ALA A 153 -2.44 6.41 -14.08
C ALA A 153 -2.39 6.32 -15.62
N ARG A 154 -1.53 5.44 -16.13
CA ARG A 154 -1.42 5.18 -17.57
C ARG A 154 -2.68 4.52 -18.12
N SER A 155 -3.19 3.49 -17.45
CA SER A 155 -4.44 2.83 -17.85
C SER A 155 -5.59 3.82 -17.90
N LYS A 156 -5.73 4.68 -16.89
CA LYS A 156 -6.74 5.75 -16.88
C LYS A 156 -6.58 6.68 -18.09
N LYS A 157 -5.37 7.17 -18.33
CA LYS A 157 -5.07 8.05 -19.47
C LYS A 157 -5.35 7.38 -20.82
N LEU A 158 -5.07 6.09 -20.95
CA LEU A 158 -5.38 5.31 -22.16
C LEU A 158 -6.88 5.14 -22.36
N LEU A 159 -7.64 4.89 -21.29
CA LEU A 159 -9.10 4.78 -21.33
C LEU A 159 -9.80 6.10 -21.66
N GLU A 160 -9.16 7.24 -21.35
CA GLU A 160 -9.64 8.58 -21.70
C GLU A 160 -9.38 8.96 -23.18
N LEU A 161 -8.55 8.21 -23.91
CA LEU A 161 -8.26 8.51 -25.32
C LEU A 161 -9.44 8.12 -26.23
N SER A 162 -9.65 8.93 -27.28
CA SER A 162 -10.54 8.55 -28.38
C SER A 162 -10.02 7.30 -29.09
N ARG A 163 -10.93 6.53 -29.71
CA ARG A 163 -10.57 5.31 -30.46
C ARG A 163 -9.49 5.55 -31.54
N ILE A 164 -9.47 6.74 -32.15
CA ILE A 164 -8.48 7.13 -33.17
C ILE A 164 -7.09 7.29 -32.53
N ASN A 165 -7.01 8.01 -31.41
CA ASN A 165 -5.75 8.26 -30.71
C ASN A 165 -5.21 6.98 -30.06
N LEU A 166 -6.09 6.13 -29.53
CA LEU A 166 -5.71 4.82 -29.01
C LEU A 166 -5.13 3.93 -30.13
N ARG A 167 -5.76 3.89 -31.30
CA ARG A 167 -5.23 3.17 -32.48
C ARG A 167 -3.88 3.70 -32.94
N ALA A 168 -3.71 5.02 -32.98
CA ALA A 168 -2.44 5.64 -33.34
C ALA A 168 -1.32 5.23 -32.37
N LEU A 169 -1.63 5.24 -31.07
CA LEU A 169 -0.69 4.87 -30.00
C LEU A 169 -0.35 3.38 -30.01
N VAL A 170 -1.33 2.50 -30.25
CA VAL A 170 -1.10 1.06 -30.43
C VAL A 170 -0.29 0.78 -31.71
N GLY A 171 -0.53 1.54 -32.79
CA GLY A 171 0.25 1.44 -34.01
C GLY A 171 1.71 1.88 -33.85
N LEU A 172 1.95 2.92 -33.03
CA LEU A 172 3.30 3.32 -32.62
C LEU A 172 3.97 2.24 -31.75
N TYR A 173 3.19 1.62 -30.86
CA TYR A 173 3.64 0.57 -29.95
C TYR A 173 4.04 -0.73 -30.68
N ASN A 174 3.25 -1.13 -31.68
CA ASN A 174 3.46 -2.33 -32.47
C ASN A 174 4.27 -2.08 -33.76
N ARG A 175 4.74 -0.85 -34.00
CA ARG A 175 5.44 -0.45 -35.24
C ARG A 175 4.61 -0.69 -36.52
N THR A 176 3.28 -0.73 -36.43
CA THR A 176 2.37 -1.04 -37.56
C THR A 176 1.79 0.17 -38.29
N LEU A 177 2.22 1.39 -37.97
CA LEU A 177 1.84 2.57 -38.78
C LEU A 177 2.93 2.86 -39.81
N PRO A 178 2.65 2.72 -41.13
CA PRO A 178 3.56 3.24 -42.13
C PRO A 178 3.64 4.76 -41.97
N PRO A 179 4.81 5.38 -42.21
CA PRO A 179 4.90 6.83 -42.28
C PRO A 179 3.90 7.31 -43.34
N LYS A 180 3.06 8.29 -42.99
CA LYS A 180 2.33 9.04 -44.01
C LYS A 180 3.39 9.77 -44.84
N THR A 181 3.79 9.17 -45.95
CA THR A 181 4.65 9.83 -46.93
C THR A 181 3.84 10.93 -47.59
N SER A 182 4.06 12.17 -47.16
CA SER A 182 3.74 13.36 -47.93
C SER A 182 4.71 13.43 -49.11
N HIS A 183 4.37 12.77 -50.22
CA HIS A 183 5.00 13.05 -51.51
C HIS A 183 3.98 13.65 -52.47
N ALA A 184 3.74 14.95 -52.28
CA ALA A 184 3.44 15.83 -53.39
C ALA A 184 4.79 16.13 -54.08
N GLN A 185 5.19 15.29 -55.04
CA GLN A 185 6.25 15.65 -55.98
C GLN A 185 5.60 16.27 -57.21
N ASN A 186 5.81 17.58 -57.33
CA ASN A 186 5.61 18.38 -58.53
C ASN A 186 6.16 17.67 -59.77
N ARG A 187 5.30 17.46 -60.77
CA ARG A 187 5.73 17.26 -62.15
C ARG A 187 6.18 18.60 -62.72
N PRO A 188 7.34 18.72 -63.39
CA PRO A 188 7.54 19.78 -64.35
C PRO A 188 7.04 19.32 -65.72
N SER A 189 6.16 20.14 -66.27
CA SER A 189 5.73 20.18 -67.66
C SER A 189 6.81 20.80 -68.55
N GLY A 190 7.08 20.20 -69.71
CA GLY A 190 7.58 20.92 -70.89
C GLY A 190 8.67 20.22 -71.70
N GLY A 191 8.41 20.02 -73.00
CA GLY A 191 9.47 19.99 -74.03
C GLY A 191 9.45 18.81 -75.02
N ARG A 192 8.85 19.01 -76.20
CA ARG A 192 8.93 18.13 -77.39
C ARG A 192 10.30 18.15 -78.09
N ARG A 193 10.71 17.02 -78.68
CA ARG A 193 11.30 16.80 -80.04
C ARG A 193 11.57 15.28 -80.20
N VAL A 194 10.84 14.49 -81.00
CA VAL A 194 10.85 14.26 -82.48
C VAL A 194 12.09 13.51 -83.03
N SER A 195 11.84 12.26 -83.49
CA SER A 195 12.51 11.43 -84.54
C SER A 195 13.98 10.99 -84.32
N THR A 196 14.46 9.78 -84.65
CA THR A 196 14.36 8.96 -85.88
C THR A 196 14.72 7.46 -85.68
N LEU A 197 14.36 6.67 -86.69
CA LEU A 197 14.49 5.22 -86.97
C LEU A 197 15.89 4.58 -87.06
N HIS A 198 15.85 3.22 -87.09
CA HIS A 198 16.75 2.16 -87.64
C HIS A 198 17.39 1.28 -86.56
N GLY A 199 17.30 -0.05 -86.54
CA GLY A 199 17.04 -1.03 -87.60
C GLY A 199 18.36 -1.66 -88.03
N GLY A 200 18.67 -2.85 -87.49
CA GLY A 200 19.87 -3.64 -87.75
C GLY A 200 19.98 -4.79 -86.76
#